data_AF-A0A922X051-F1
#
_entry.id   AF-A0A922X051-F1
#
_cell.length_a   1.000
_cell.length_b   1.000
_cell.length_c   1.000
_cell.angle_alpha   90.00
_cell.angle_beta   90.00
_cell.angle_gamma   90.00
#
_symmetry.space_group_name_H-M   'P 1'
#
loop_
_entity.id
_entity.type
_entity.pdbx_description
1 polymer ?
#
loop_
_entity_poly.entity_id
_entity_poly.type
_entity_poly.pdbx_seq_one_letter_code
_entity_poly.pdbx_strand_id
1 'polypeptide(L)'
;RVKKTRPREIDVHYLDGPLSDLDNVWTFRALDDHSCEIDFLVDFTFKNRLFERIAGQYFDRAFRKMVEAFEARAAQLYGSSNSNAHSVA
;
A
#
# COMPACT_ATOMS: atom_id res chain seq x y z
N ARG A 1 7.39 12.64 -0.05
CA ARG A 1 6.34 13.58 -0.52
C ARG A 1 5.03 12.82 -0.71
N VAL A 2 3.90 13.37 -0.24
CA VAL A 2 2.57 12.78 -0.38
C VAL A 2 1.70 13.71 -1.23
N LYS A 3 1.08 13.18 -2.28
CA LYS A 3 0.09 13.85 -3.12
C LYS A 3 -1.25 13.12 -2.99
N LYS A 4 -2.35 13.87 -2.93
CA LYS A 4 -3.68 13.32 -2.68
C LYS A 4 -4.65 13.86 -3.72
N THR A 5 -5.22 12.98 -4.54
CA THR A 5 -6.23 13.31 -5.54
C THR A 5 -7.55 12.65 -5.11
N ARG A 6 -8.30 13.32 -4.23
CA ARG A 6 -9.55 12.75 -3.69
C ARG A 6 -10.63 12.62 -4.77
N PRO A 7 -11.49 11.58 -4.72
CA PRO A 7 -11.43 10.41 -3.84
C PRO A 7 -10.58 9.25 -4.41
N ARG A 8 -9.90 9.45 -5.54
CA ARG A 8 -9.44 8.37 -6.42
C ARG A 8 -8.04 7.87 -6.16
N GLU A 9 -7.14 8.72 -5.66
CA GLU A 9 -5.71 8.39 -5.68
C GLU A 9 -4.91 9.06 -4.55
N ILE A 10 -3.92 8.35 -4.03
CA ILE A 10 -2.88 8.88 -3.14
C ILE A 10 -1.52 8.39 -3.64
N ASP A 11 -0.66 9.33 -4.03
CA ASP A 11 0.73 9.04 -4.39
C ASP A 11 1.65 9.39 -3.23
N VAL A 12 2.55 8.48 -2.88
CA VAL A 12 3.57 8.67 -1.86
C VAL A 12 4.92 8.32 -2.45
N HIS A 13 5.75 9.34 -2.63
CA HIS A 13 7.13 9.21 -3.08
C HIS A 13 8.03 9.34 -1.87
N TYR A 14 8.68 8.26 -1.45
CA TYR A 14 9.57 8.28 -0.29
C TYR A 14 11.01 8.48 -0.75
N LEU A 15 11.53 9.69 -0.53
CA LEU A 15 12.82 10.14 -1.07
C LEU A 15 13.99 10.01 -0.09
N ASP A 16 13.78 9.52 1.14
CA ASP A 16 14.83 9.60 2.18
C ASP A 16 15.02 8.31 2.97
N GLY A 17 16.09 7.58 2.66
CA GLY A 17 16.50 6.34 3.34
C GLY A 17 17.60 5.59 2.57
N PRO A 18 18.04 4.40 3.02
CA PRO A 18 18.96 3.52 2.27
C PRO A 18 18.35 3.00 0.95
N LEU A 19 17.05 3.24 0.75
CA LEU A 19 16.27 3.01 -0.45
C LEU A 19 16.51 4.15 -1.43
N SER A 20 16.62 3.81 -2.72
CA SER A 20 17.03 4.79 -3.74
C SER A 20 15.84 5.51 -4.32
N ASP A 21 14.75 4.77 -4.44
CA ASP A 21 13.42 5.27 -4.74
C ASP A 21 12.39 4.29 -4.16
N LEU A 22 11.27 4.81 -3.67
CA LEU A 22 10.13 4.05 -3.18
C LEU A 22 8.85 4.86 -3.46
N ASP A 23 8.19 4.48 -4.54
CA ASP A 23 6.93 5.03 -4.98
C ASP A 23 5.79 4.13 -4.52
N ASN A 24 4.76 4.71 -3.92
CA ASN A 24 3.57 3.99 -3.49
C ASN A 24 2.36 4.71 -4.04
N VAL A 25 1.51 4.00 -4.77
CA VAL A 25 0.29 4.52 -5.35
C VAL A 25 -0.87 3.73 -4.78
N TRP A 26 -1.82 4.45 -4.19
CA TRP A 26 -3.09 3.90 -3.74
C TRP A 26 -4.16 4.40 -4.67
N THR A 27 -4.82 3.49 -5.39
CA THR A 27 -5.98 3.81 -6.22
C THR A 27 -7.23 3.27 -5.55
N PHE A 28 -8.27 4.10 -5.50
CA PHE A 28 -9.55 3.76 -4.91
C PHE A 28 -10.60 3.69 -6.02
N ARG A 29 -11.21 2.52 -6.20
CA ARG A 29 -12.31 2.30 -7.14
C ARG A 29 -13.57 2.00 -6.36
N ALA A 30 -14.58 2.86 -6.48
CA ALA A 30 -15.88 2.61 -5.87
C ALA A 30 -16.52 1.37 -6.52
N LEU A 31 -16.96 0.41 -5.70
CA LEU A 31 -17.71 -0.75 -6.17
C LEU A 31 -19.21 -0.53 -5.94
N ASP A 32 -19.56 0.02 -4.77
CA ASP A 32 -20.91 0.47 -4.43
C ASP A 32 -20.86 1.68 -3.46
N ASP A 33 -22.01 2.13 -2.95
CA ASP A 33 -22.10 3.30 -2.05
C ASP A 33 -21.43 3.10 -0.68
N HIS A 34 -21.08 1.86 -0.34
CA HIS A 34 -20.53 1.45 0.96
C HIS A 34 -19.23 0.66 0.85
N SER A 35 -18.80 0.30 -0.37
CA SER A 35 -17.62 -0.51 -0.63
C SER A 35 -16.77 0.06 -1.76
N CYS A 36 -15.46 -0.06 -1.58
CA CYS A 36 -14.48 0.32 -2.58
C CYS A 36 -13.38 -0.73 -2.65
N GLU A 37 -12.90 -0.96 -3.86
CA GLU A 37 -11.68 -1.70 -4.12
C GLU A 37 -10.49 -0.75 -4.00
N ILE A 38 -9.40 -1.27 -3.43
CA ILE A 38 -8.15 -0.53 -3.25
C ILE A 38 -7.07 -1.26 -4.01
N ASP A 39 -6.52 -0.62 -5.03
CA ASP A 39 -5.29 -1.09 -5.67
C ASP A 39 -4.10 -0.41 -5.00
N PHE A 40 -3.24 -1.22 -4.40
CA PHE A 40 -2.02 -0.75 -3.76
C PHE A 40 -0.81 -1.21 -4.58
N LEU A 41 -0.16 -0.26 -5.24
CA LEU A 41 1.04 -0.50 -6.03
C LEU A 41 2.24 0.12 -5.30
N VAL A 42 3.31 -0.64 -5.19
CA VAL A 42 4.59 -0.16 -4.66
C VAL A 42 5.68 -0.49 -5.66
N ASP A 43 6.36 0.55 -6.12
CA ASP A 43 7.56 0.45 -6.93
C ASP A 43 8.75 0.88 -6.08
N PHE A 44 9.85 0.14 -6.14
CA PHE A 44 11.06 0.49 -5.41
C PHE A 44 12.29 0.13 -6.22
N THR A 45 13.31 0.98 -6.10
CA THR A 45 14.62 0.70 -6.69
C THR A 45 15.69 0.71 -5.61
N PHE A 46 16.49 -0.35 -5.58
CA PHE A 46 17.67 -0.47 -4.73
C PHE A 46 18.93 -0.06 -5.48
N LYS A 47 19.74 0.82 -4.90
CA LYS A 47 21.06 1.23 -5.41
C LYS A 47 22.07 0.09 -5.45
N ASN A 48 21.82 -1.04 -4.77
CA ASN A 48 22.79 -2.11 -4.62
C ASN A 48 22.12 -3.50 -4.57
N ARG A 49 22.62 -4.43 -5.40
CA ARG A 49 22.09 -5.79 -5.63
C ARG A 49 22.05 -6.67 -4.38
N LEU A 50 22.86 -6.35 -3.36
CA LEU A 50 22.81 -7.06 -2.08
C LEU A 50 21.54 -6.73 -1.28
N PHE A 51 21.09 -5.47 -1.33
CA PHE A 51 19.87 -5.04 -0.66
C PHE A 51 18.61 -5.54 -1.37
N GLU A 52 18.65 -5.66 -2.70
CA GLU A 52 17.58 -6.26 -3.51
C GLU A 52 17.20 -7.67 -3.02
N ARG A 53 18.21 -8.51 -2.74
CA ARG A 53 18.01 -9.88 -2.21
C ARG A 53 17.42 -9.92 -0.80
N ILE A 54 17.82 -8.99 0.08
CA ILE A 54 17.32 -8.94 1.45
C ILE A 54 15.92 -8.32 1.50
N ALA A 55 15.64 -7.38 0.60
CA ALA A 55 14.38 -6.70 0.53
C ALA A 55 13.24 -7.61 0.12
N GLY A 56 13.41 -8.48 -0.90
CA GLY A 56 12.33 -9.36 -1.34
C GLY A 56 11.67 -10.17 -0.20
N GLN A 57 12.48 -10.74 0.70
CA GLN A 57 11.99 -11.52 1.85
C GLN A 57 11.35 -10.66 2.97
N TYR A 58 11.79 -9.42 3.17
CA TYR A 58 11.23 -8.51 4.18
C TYR A 58 10.04 -7.72 3.65
N PHE A 59 10.00 -7.46 2.35
CA PHE A 59 9.01 -6.65 1.68
C PHE A 59 7.63 -7.29 1.74
N ASP A 60 7.50 -8.58 1.42
CA ASP A 60 6.23 -9.32 1.56
C ASP A 60 5.66 -9.21 2.98
N ARG A 61 6.53 -9.30 3.99
CA ARG A 61 6.12 -9.20 5.39
C ARG A 61 5.74 -7.78 5.79
N ALA A 62 6.46 -6.78 5.31
CA ALA A 62 6.16 -5.37 5.53
C ALA A 62 4.83 -4.99 4.83
N PHE A 63 4.63 -5.45 3.60
CA PHE A 63 3.42 -5.26 2.82
C PHE A 63 2.20 -5.83 3.53
N ARG A 64 2.26 -7.11 3.94
CA ARG A 64 1.17 -7.73 4.72
C ARG A 64 0.84 -6.93 5.98
N LYS A 65 1.86 -6.47 6.72
CA LYS A 65 1.63 -5.63 7.91
C LYS A 65 0.96 -4.29 7.58
N MET A 66 1.29 -3.66 6.45
CA MET A 66 0.65 -2.42 6.02
C MET A 66 -0.82 -2.64 5.67
N VAL A 67 -1.14 -3.72 4.95
CA VAL A 67 -2.53 -4.12 4.63
C VAL A 67 -3.31 -4.42 5.91
N GLU A 68 -2.77 -5.26 6.81
CA GLU A 68 -3.40 -5.57 8.10
C GLU A 68 -3.65 -4.30 8.95
N ALA A 69 -2.69 -3.37 8.99
CA ALA A 69 -2.85 -2.11 9.72
C ALA A 69 -3.93 -1.21 9.10
N PHE A 70 -4.01 -1.18 7.77
CA PHE A 70 -5.06 -0.46 7.05
C PHE A 70 -6.44 -1.05 7.33
N GLU A 71 -6.59 -2.38 7.22
CA GLU A 71 -7.82 -3.11 7.53
C GLU A 71 -8.24 -2.89 8.98
N ALA A 72 -7.31 -3.00 9.93
CA ALA A 72 -7.60 -2.76 11.35
C ALA A 72 -8.10 -1.33 11.59
N ARG A 73 -7.52 -0.34 10.89
CA ARG A 73 -7.96 1.05 10.98
C ARG A 73 -9.32 1.25 10.32
N ALA A 74 -9.56 0.62 9.18
CA ALA A 74 -10.85 0.63 8.50
C ALA A 74 -11.92 -0.03 9.37
N ALA A 75 -11.63 -1.15 10.02
CA ALA A 75 -12.53 -1.81 10.96
C ALA A 75 -12.84 -0.93 12.19
N GLN A 76 -11.85 -0.21 12.73
CA GLN A 76 -12.11 0.74 13.83
C GLN A 76 -13.02 1.90 13.42
N LEU A 77 -12.92 2.38 12.17
CA LEU A 77 -13.69 3.53 11.69
C LEU A 77 -15.03 3.14 11.06
N TYR A 78 -15.12 1.97 10.45
CA TYR A 78 -16.20 1.53 9.57
C TYR A 78 -16.65 0.08 9.80
N GLY A 79 -16.06 -0.66 10.74
CA GLY A 79 -16.15 -2.13 10.92
C GLY A 79 -17.48 -2.72 11.34
N SER A 80 -18.59 -2.10 10.96
CA SER A 80 -19.90 -2.75 10.93
C SER A 80 -20.12 -3.55 9.63
N SER A 81 -19.16 -3.60 8.71
CA SER A 81 -19.33 -4.28 7.41
C SER A 81 -18.07 -5.03 6.97
N ASN A 82 -18.29 -6.30 6.62
CA ASN A 82 -17.32 -7.35 6.32
C ASN A 82 -16.39 -6.96 5.14
N SER A 83 -15.10 -6.70 5.42
CA SER A 83 -14.10 -6.39 4.39
C SER A 83 -13.34 -7.67 4.02
N ASN A 84 -13.44 -8.11 2.76
CA ASN A 84 -12.65 -9.20 2.20
C ASN A 84 -11.55 -8.60 1.31
N ALA A 85 -10.28 -8.67 1.74
CA ALA A 85 -9.15 -8.33 0.88
C ALA A 85 -8.63 -9.58 0.17
N HIS A 86 -8.60 -9.55 -1.16
CA HIS A 86 -8.00 -10.61 -1.97
C HIS A 86 -6.64 -10.11 -2.49
N SER A 87 -5.54 -10.66 -1.96
CA SER A 87 -4.21 -10.40 -2.50
C SER A 87 -4.08 -11.15 -3.84
N VAL A 88 -4.06 -10.43 -4.95
CA VAL A 88 -3.61 -10.98 -6.23
C VAL A 88 -2.10 -10.75 -6.33
N ALA A 89 -1.35 -11.85 -6.35
CA ALA A 89 0.10 -11.85 -6.55
C ALA A 89 0.43 -11.93 -8.05
#